data_AF-A0A5C8CHI1-F1
#
_entry.id   AF-A0A5C8CHI1-F1
#
_cell.length_a   1.000
_cell.length_b   1.000
_cell.length_c   1.000
_cell.angle_alpha   90.00
_cell.angle_beta   90.00
_cell.angle_gamma   90.00
#
_symmetry.space_group_name_H-M   'P 1'
#
loop_
_entity.id
_entity.type
_entity.pdbx_description
1 polymer ?
#
loop_
_entity_poly.entity_id
_entity_poly.type
_entity_poly.pdbx_seq_one_letter_code
_entity_poly.pdbx_strand_id
1 'polypeptide(L)'
;MFNRLLKKINEVKSLEFDKATEELENFVYNNSNFLDILGEIGAIPESIEHDSTEEKLFSKVSDIVLSRAFIEIGLNSEVLKQRGNSADVFAESKFYGYSLVADAKSFRMSRTAKNQKDFKINSLNNWRGNSDYAILCNPYFQYPKKTSQIYSQSMNYNVCLFSWEHFIFLIKNKIKENNKINFECIWNFGKYNSNKVLVSNRKECFLNNFNKYLCIYINKNEEYFTYILRNQKSKIKNRCNNEILYLENEIKLINNYSKEEAIKELIKSKKLKEKIKHINDFIKGLNNDR
;
A
#
# COMPACT_ATOMS: atom_id res chain seq x y z
N MET A 1 15.35 10.05 3.45
CA MET A 1 15.67 8.61 3.65
C MET A 1 15.23 7.70 2.49
N PHE A 2 14.07 7.94 1.87
CA PHE A 2 13.49 7.07 0.83
C PHE A 2 14.43 6.73 -0.35
N ASN A 3 15.23 7.66 -0.86
CA ASN A 3 16.21 7.34 -1.92
C ASN A 3 17.25 6.29 -1.50
N ARG A 4 17.62 6.23 -0.21
CA ARG A 4 18.52 5.19 0.30
C ARG A 4 17.83 3.83 0.33
N LEU A 5 16.53 3.79 0.61
CA LEU A 5 15.72 2.57 0.51
C LEU A 5 15.68 2.07 -0.94
N LEU A 6 15.46 2.95 -1.92
CA LEU A 6 15.48 2.56 -3.34
C LEU A 6 16.83 1.99 -3.77
N LYS A 7 17.94 2.63 -3.33
CA LYS A 7 19.29 2.09 -3.55
C LYS A 7 19.45 0.71 -2.92
N LYS A 8 19.00 0.54 -1.68
CA LYS A 8 19.05 -0.74 -0.98
C LYS A 8 18.26 -1.83 -1.71
N ILE A 9 17.05 -1.53 -2.19
CA ILE A 9 16.27 -2.47 -3.03
C ILE A 9 17.08 -2.89 -4.25
N ASN A 10 17.73 -1.95 -4.94
CA ASN A 10 18.54 -2.26 -6.12
C ASN A 10 19.82 -3.05 -5.78
N GLU A 11 20.41 -2.86 -4.60
CA GLU A 11 21.56 -3.64 -4.12
C GLU A 11 21.16 -5.11 -3.85
N VAL A 12 20.00 -5.33 -3.22
CA VAL A 12 19.59 -6.67 -2.78
C VAL A 12 18.77 -7.46 -3.80
N LYS A 13 18.39 -6.85 -4.94
CA LYS A 13 17.50 -7.50 -5.94
C LYS A 13 18.03 -8.79 -6.55
N SER A 14 19.34 -9.00 -6.48
CA SER A 14 20.02 -10.19 -6.99
C SER A 14 20.10 -11.32 -5.96
N LEU A 15 19.80 -11.04 -4.69
CA LEU A 15 19.75 -12.04 -3.63
C LEU A 15 18.47 -12.88 -3.75
N GLU A 16 18.45 -14.02 -3.06
CA GLU A 16 17.21 -14.75 -2.85
C GLU A 16 16.18 -13.89 -2.12
N PHE A 17 14.91 -14.03 -2.51
CA PHE A 17 13.85 -13.13 -2.10
C PHE A 17 13.73 -12.98 -0.57
N ASP A 18 13.88 -14.07 0.17
CA ASP A 18 13.76 -14.07 1.63
C ASP A 18 14.93 -13.33 2.30
N LYS A 19 16.16 -13.53 1.80
CA LYS A 19 17.35 -12.80 2.28
C LYS A 19 17.27 -11.31 1.96
N ALA A 20 16.83 -10.96 0.75
CA ALA A 20 16.58 -9.58 0.36
C ALA A 20 15.55 -8.92 1.29
N THR A 21 14.49 -9.66 1.65
CA THR A 21 13.43 -9.20 2.55
C THR A 21 13.99 -8.93 3.95
N GLU A 22 14.80 -9.83 4.51
CA GLU A 22 15.45 -9.67 5.81
C GLU A 22 16.35 -8.43 5.86
N GLU A 23 17.17 -8.20 4.82
CA GLU A 23 18.01 -7.00 4.74
C GLU A 23 17.19 -5.70 4.66
N LEU A 24 16.08 -5.72 3.92
CA LEU A 24 15.18 -4.59 3.80
C LEU A 24 14.40 -4.32 5.09
N GLU A 25 13.98 -5.37 5.78
CA GLU A 25 13.34 -5.29 7.09
C GLU A 25 14.28 -4.66 8.10
N ASN A 26 15.51 -5.15 8.21
CA ASN A 26 16.55 -4.56 9.05
C ASN A 26 16.81 -3.09 8.71
N PHE A 27 16.86 -2.74 7.41
CA PHE A 27 17.02 -1.35 6.97
C PHE A 27 15.84 -0.46 7.41
N VAL A 28 14.61 -0.96 7.26
CA VAL A 28 13.41 -0.22 7.64
C VAL A 28 13.34 -0.09 9.14
N TYR A 29 13.45 -1.16 9.94
CA TYR A 29 13.27 -1.11 11.39
C TYR A 29 14.30 -0.26 12.13
N ASN A 30 15.57 -0.30 11.70
CA ASN A 30 16.65 0.48 12.34
C ASN A 30 16.71 1.94 11.89
N ASN A 31 15.73 2.42 11.11
CA ASN A 31 15.75 3.76 10.56
C ASN A 31 15.13 4.80 11.50
N SER A 32 15.91 5.76 11.99
CA SER A 32 15.38 6.86 12.82
C SER A 32 14.45 7.81 12.06
N ASN A 33 14.62 7.96 10.74
CA ASN A 33 13.82 8.88 9.90
C ASN A 33 12.67 8.15 9.20
N PHE A 34 11.92 7.33 9.94
CA PHE A 34 10.84 6.50 9.40
C PHE A 34 9.78 7.29 8.62
N LEU A 35 9.40 8.47 9.10
CA LEU A 35 8.39 9.32 8.46
C LEU A 35 8.75 9.74 7.03
N ASP A 36 10.04 9.78 6.67
CA ASP A 36 10.47 10.02 5.29
C ASP A 36 10.14 8.83 4.39
N ILE A 37 10.27 7.61 4.90
CA ILE A 37 9.92 6.39 4.15
C ILE A 37 8.40 6.29 4.06
N LEU A 38 7.71 6.41 5.20
CA LEU A 38 6.26 6.31 5.29
C LEU A 38 5.53 7.33 4.39
N GLY A 39 6.08 8.54 4.25
CA GLY A 39 5.53 9.59 3.39
C GLY A 39 5.63 9.32 1.89
N GLU A 40 6.44 8.34 1.47
CA GLU A 40 6.76 8.10 0.06
C GLU A 40 6.40 6.67 -0.39
N ILE A 41 6.27 5.71 0.54
CA ILE A 41 6.10 4.28 0.23
C ILE A 41 4.82 3.96 -0.55
N GLY A 42 3.80 4.80 -0.43
CA GLY A 42 2.54 4.67 -1.18
C GLY A 42 2.68 4.94 -2.68
N ALA A 43 3.81 5.49 -3.13
CA ALA A 43 4.09 5.82 -4.52
C ALA A 43 5.23 4.96 -5.06
N ILE A 44 4.89 3.96 -5.88
CA ILE A 44 5.89 3.15 -6.61
C ILE A 44 6.60 4.09 -7.60
N PRO A 45 7.95 4.17 -7.60
CA PRO A 45 8.70 4.95 -8.58
C PRO A 45 8.46 4.48 -10.02
N GLU A 46 8.42 5.40 -10.99
CA GLU A 46 8.34 5.05 -12.41
C GLU A 46 9.64 4.38 -12.90
N SER A 47 10.75 4.59 -12.19
CA SER A 47 12.03 3.91 -12.46
C SER A 47 12.08 2.44 -12.06
N ILE A 48 11.07 1.94 -11.35
CA ILE A 48 10.92 0.51 -11.10
C ILE A 48 10.09 -0.08 -12.23
N GLU A 49 10.68 -1.02 -13.00
CA GLU A 49 10.00 -1.70 -14.10
C GLU A 49 8.78 -2.51 -13.61
N HIS A 50 7.74 -2.56 -14.43
CA HIS A 50 6.53 -3.34 -14.15
C HIS A 50 6.80 -4.85 -14.12
N ASP A 51 6.21 -5.54 -13.16
CA ASP A 51 6.35 -6.98 -12.87
C ASP A 51 7.78 -7.43 -12.52
N SER A 52 8.70 -6.48 -12.28
CA SER A 52 10.10 -6.76 -11.95
C SER A 52 10.28 -7.34 -10.54
N THR A 53 11.47 -7.90 -10.28
CA THR A 53 11.86 -8.32 -8.91
C THR A 53 11.89 -7.12 -7.98
N GLU A 54 12.35 -5.95 -8.46
CA GLU A 54 12.36 -4.70 -7.74
C GLU A 54 10.97 -4.24 -7.34
N GLU A 55 9.96 -4.37 -8.21
CA GLU A 55 8.57 -4.05 -7.85
C GLU A 55 8.03 -4.99 -6.78
N LYS A 56 8.34 -6.29 -6.87
CA LYS A 56 7.95 -7.27 -5.84
C LYS A 56 8.61 -6.99 -4.49
N LEU A 57 9.88 -6.59 -4.50
CA LEU A 57 10.59 -6.18 -3.29
C LEU A 57 10.03 -4.87 -2.74
N PHE A 58 9.73 -3.88 -3.59
CA PHE A 58 9.08 -2.64 -3.18
C PHE A 58 7.72 -2.89 -2.53
N SER A 59 6.92 -3.80 -3.11
CA SER A 59 5.66 -4.24 -2.51
C SER A 59 5.92 -4.84 -1.13
N LYS A 60 6.88 -5.77 -0.98
CA LYS A 60 7.20 -6.37 0.32
C LYS A 60 7.69 -5.35 1.35
N VAL A 61 8.45 -4.35 0.91
CA VAL A 61 8.85 -3.22 1.76
C VAL A 61 7.65 -2.42 2.22
N SER A 62 6.59 -2.29 1.41
CA SER A 62 5.37 -1.63 1.87
C SER A 62 4.69 -2.39 3.00
N ASP A 63 4.72 -3.73 2.98
CA ASP A 63 4.25 -4.59 4.09
C ASP A 63 5.08 -4.34 5.36
N ILE A 64 6.41 -4.33 5.23
CA ILE A 64 7.36 -4.05 6.33
C ILE A 64 7.11 -2.66 6.92
N VAL A 65 6.93 -1.65 6.08
CA VAL A 65 6.63 -0.27 6.51
C VAL A 65 5.27 -0.19 7.20
N LEU A 66 4.26 -0.93 6.72
CA LEU A 66 2.95 -1.01 7.36
C LEU A 66 3.04 -1.63 8.75
N SER A 67 3.72 -2.78 8.88
CA SER A 67 3.95 -3.44 10.18
C SER A 67 4.67 -2.51 11.15
N ARG A 68 5.76 -1.86 10.69
CA ARG A 68 6.46 -0.86 11.50
C ARG A 68 5.56 0.32 11.89
N ALA A 69 4.67 0.78 11.01
CA ALA A 69 3.74 1.87 11.34
C ALA A 69 2.77 1.49 12.45
N PHE A 70 2.29 0.23 12.50
CA PHE A 70 1.49 -0.27 13.63
C PHE A 70 2.28 -0.27 14.94
N ILE A 71 3.56 -0.67 14.90
CA ILE A 71 4.46 -0.62 16.07
C ILE A 71 4.65 0.82 16.56
N GLU A 72 4.85 1.78 15.64
CA GLU A 72 5.03 3.19 15.99
C GLU A 72 3.79 3.77 16.70
N ILE A 73 2.59 3.30 16.36
CA ILE A 73 1.34 3.68 17.03
C ILE A 73 0.98 2.77 18.21
N GLY A 74 1.87 1.89 18.66
CA GLY A 74 1.75 1.20 19.94
C GLY A 74 1.25 -0.25 19.91
N LEU A 75 0.98 -0.82 18.74
CA LEU A 75 0.57 -2.24 18.61
C LEU A 75 1.79 -3.18 18.59
N ASN A 76 1.57 -4.48 18.82
CA ASN A 76 2.48 -5.52 18.33
C ASN A 76 2.15 -5.77 16.86
N SER A 77 3.14 -5.98 16.00
CA SER A 77 2.89 -6.29 14.59
C SER A 77 4.03 -7.08 13.97
N GLU A 78 3.68 -7.90 12.99
CA GLU A 78 4.62 -8.65 12.17
C GLU A 78 4.16 -8.73 10.71
N VAL A 79 5.13 -8.94 9.82
CA VAL A 79 4.87 -9.17 8.40
C VAL A 79 4.59 -10.66 8.17
N LEU A 80 3.49 -10.96 7.50
CA LEU A 80 3.13 -12.34 7.18
C LEU A 80 4.00 -12.86 6.02
N LYS A 81 4.49 -14.10 6.17
CA LYS A 81 5.35 -14.75 5.17
C LYS A 81 4.58 -15.39 4.02
N GLN A 82 3.33 -15.77 4.26
CA GLN A 82 2.51 -16.46 3.27
C GLN A 82 2.22 -15.54 2.07
N ARG A 83 2.33 -16.09 0.86
CA ARG A 83 2.02 -15.39 -0.39
C ARG A 83 0.76 -15.97 -1.02
N GLY A 84 -0.19 -15.10 -1.33
CA GLY A 84 -1.48 -15.47 -1.93
C GLY A 84 -2.47 -15.98 -0.88
N ASN A 85 -3.74 -15.58 -1.04
CA ASN A 85 -4.84 -15.91 -0.12
C ASN A 85 -4.57 -15.58 1.37
N SER A 86 -3.72 -14.60 1.63
CA SER A 86 -3.38 -14.12 2.98
C SER A 86 -3.19 -12.61 2.94
N ALA A 87 -3.32 -11.97 4.10
CA ALA A 87 -3.02 -10.55 4.27
C ALA A 87 -1.50 -10.31 4.37
N ASP A 88 -1.08 -9.06 4.26
CA ASP A 88 0.34 -8.70 4.29
C ASP A 88 0.90 -8.63 5.73
N VAL A 89 0.09 -8.18 6.69
CA VAL A 89 0.51 -7.84 8.05
C VAL A 89 -0.51 -8.33 9.07
N PHE A 90 -0.02 -8.82 10.21
CA PHE A 90 -0.80 -9.03 11.42
C PHE A 90 -0.43 -7.98 12.47
N ALA A 91 -1.40 -7.53 13.26
CA ALA A 91 -1.14 -6.71 14.43
C ALA A 91 -2.14 -7.01 15.56
N GLU A 92 -1.74 -6.76 16.79
CA GLU A 92 -2.58 -6.96 17.97
C GLU A 92 -2.37 -5.83 18.99
N SER A 93 -3.43 -5.57 19.74
CA SER A 93 -3.38 -4.63 20.84
C SER A 93 -2.59 -5.20 22.02
N LYS A 94 -1.74 -4.37 22.61
CA LYS A 94 -1.07 -4.70 23.89
C LYS A 94 -1.97 -4.48 25.11
N PHE A 95 -3.10 -3.79 24.93
CA PHE A 95 -3.88 -3.21 26.03
C PHE A 95 -5.36 -3.61 26.04
N TYR A 96 -5.95 -3.92 24.88
CA TYR A 96 -7.40 -4.05 24.73
C TYR A 96 -7.87 -5.40 24.17
N GLY A 97 -6.96 -6.36 23.92
CA GLY A 97 -7.32 -7.74 23.61
C GLY A 97 -7.95 -7.97 22.23
N TYR A 98 -7.81 -7.03 21.30
CA TYR A 98 -8.20 -7.21 19.90
C TYR A 98 -6.99 -7.47 19.00
N SER A 99 -7.24 -8.07 17.84
CA SER A 99 -6.28 -8.28 16.77
C SER A 99 -6.81 -7.83 15.41
N LEU A 100 -5.90 -7.67 14.45
CA LEU A 100 -6.24 -7.26 13.11
C LEU A 100 -5.27 -7.83 12.07
N VAL A 101 -5.76 -7.89 10.83
CA VAL A 101 -4.90 -8.05 9.65
C VAL A 101 -4.92 -6.79 8.82
N ALA A 102 -3.85 -6.56 8.06
CA ALA A 102 -3.77 -5.41 7.18
C ALA A 102 -3.09 -5.74 5.84
N ASP A 103 -3.47 -4.97 4.83
CA ASP A 103 -2.97 -5.08 3.45
C ASP A 103 -2.42 -3.72 3.02
N ALA A 104 -1.20 -3.71 2.48
CA ALA A 104 -0.56 -2.51 1.97
C ALA A 104 -0.91 -2.30 0.49
N LYS A 105 -1.09 -1.04 0.12
CA LYS A 105 -1.25 -0.64 -1.28
C LYS A 105 -0.34 0.51 -1.61
N SER A 106 0.27 0.38 -2.78
CA SER A 106 1.05 1.43 -3.42
C SER A 106 0.70 1.48 -4.90
N PHE A 107 0.74 2.69 -5.47
CA PHE A 107 0.47 2.90 -6.88
C PHE A 107 1.52 3.81 -7.49
N ARG A 108 1.89 3.56 -8.75
CA ARG A 108 2.58 4.57 -9.55
C ARG A 108 1.68 5.80 -9.69
N MET A 109 2.28 6.98 -9.77
CA MET A 109 1.53 8.22 -9.98
C MET A 109 0.92 8.26 -11.39
N SER A 110 1.54 7.57 -12.34
CA SER A 110 1.00 7.33 -13.69
C SER A 110 -0.19 6.36 -13.75
N ARG A 111 -0.53 5.67 -12.64
CA ARG A 111 -1.65 4.70 -12.63
C ARG A 111 -2.96 5.41 -12.99
N THR A 112 -3.56 5.01 -14.10
CA THR A 112 -4.80 5.62 -14.61
C THR A 112 -6.03 5.13 -13.86
N ALA A 113 -6.38 3.85 -14.02
CA ALA A 113 -7.57 3.24 -13.40
C ALA A 113 -7.26 2.60 -12.05
N LYS A 114 -8.10 2.89 -11.05
CA LYS A 114 -8.12 2.23 -9.74
C LYS A 114 -9.40 1.43 -9.64
N ASN A 115 -9.37 0.22 -10.17
CA ASN A 115 -10.58 -0.60 -10.25
C ASN A 115 -10.95 -1.10 -8.86
N GLN A 116 -12.24 -1.25 -8.58
CA GLN A 116 -12.71 -1.76 -7.29
C GLN A 116 -12.09 -3.12 -6.92
N LYS A 117 -11.87 -3.99 -7.92
CA LYS A 117 -11.21 -5.29 -7.75
C LYS A 117 -9.76 -5.21 -7.25
N ASP A 118 -9.07 -4.10 -7.55
CA ASP A 118 -7.65 -3.92 -7.19
C ASP A 118 -7.48 -3.66 -5.68
N PHE A 119 -8.54 -3.18 -5.01
CA PHE A 119 -8.56 -2.96 -3.55
C PHE A 119 -8.85 -4.24 -2.75
N LYS A 120 -9.41 -5.28 -3.39
CA LYS A 120 -9.65 -6.62 -2.81
C LYS A 120 -10.38 -6.63 -1.45
N ILE A 121 -11.31 -5.70 -1.21
CA ILE A 121 -11.98 -5.53 0.10
C ILE A 121 -12.60 -6.82 0.63
N ASN A 122 -13.35 -7.55 -0.22
CA ASN A 122 -13.96 -8.81 0.19
C ASN A 122 -12.91 -9.90 0.49
N SER A 123 -11.86 -9.99 -0.34
CA SER A 123 -10.79 -10.96 -0.11
C SER A 123 -10.07 -10.67 1.20
N LEU A 124 -9.75 -9.40 1.49
CA LEU A 124 -9.12 -8.99 2.74
C LEU A 124 -9.98 -9.32 3.97
N ASN A 125 -11.31 -9.15 3.88
CA ASN A 125 -12.21 -9.61 4.93
C ASN A 125 -12.11 -11.13 5.16
N ASN A 126 -11.98 -11.92 4.10
CA ASN A 126 -11.82 -13.37 4.23
C ASN A 126 -10.45 -13.75 4.80
N TRP A 127 -9.39 -13.04 4.41
CA TRP A 127 -8.03 -13.25 4.90
C TRP A 127 -7.84 -12.84 6.36
N ARG A 128 -8.79 -12.07 6.93
CA ARG A 128 -8.83 -11.77 8.36
C ARG A 128 -8.89 -13.02 9.24
N GLY A 129 -9.52 -14.10 8.76
CA GLY A 129 -9.69 -15.33 9.52
C GLY A 129 -10.32 -15.05 10.89
N ASN A 130 -9.59 -15.38 11.95
CA ASN A 130 -10.04 -15.22 13.33
C ASN A 130 -9.74 -13.84 13.94
N SER A 131 -9.03 -12.95 13.24
CA SER A 131 -8.78 -11.60 13.75
C SER A 131 -10.05 -10.76 13.77
N ASP A 132 -10.10 -9.76 14.64
CA ASP A 132 -11.31 -8.93 14.83
C ASP A 132 -11.51 -7.93 13.69
N TYR A 133 -10.41 -7.33 13.22
CA TYR A 133 -10.46 -6.27 12.19
C TYR A 133 -9.61 -6.55 10.96
N ALA A 134 -10.00 -5.91 9.86
CA ALA A 134 -9.29 -5.94 8.58
C ALA A 134 -9.05 -4.50 8.11
N ILE A 135 -7.80 -4.16 7.81
CA ILE A 135 -7.39 -2.79 7.48
C ILE A 135 -6.77 -2.78 6.08
N LEU A 136 -7.32 -1.97 5.18
CA LEU A 136 -6.64 -1.66 3.92
C LEU A 136 -5.88 -0.34 4.09
N CYS A 137 -4.55 -0.37 4.02
CA CYS A 137 -3.73 0.83 4.03
C CYS A 137 -3.37 1.25 2.59
N ASN A 138 -3.92 2.37 2.14
CA ASN A 138 -3.78 2.83 0.75
C ASN A 138 -3.32 4.31 0.70
N PRO A 139 -2.72 4.81 -0.39
CA PRO A 139 -2.43 6.24 -0.49
C PRO A 139 -3.73 7.05 -0.50
N TYR A 140 -3.88 8.02 0.42
CA TYR A 140 -5.15 8.72 0.65
C TYR A 140 -5.74 9.31 -0.64
N PHE A 141 -4.88 9.94 -1.44
CA PHE A 141 -5.29 10.63 -2.67
C PHE A 141 -5.57 9.68 -3.84
N GLN A 142 -5.35 8.38 -3.68
CA GLN A 142 -5.63 7.35 -4.68
C GLN A 142 -6.99 6.64 -4.44
N TYR A 143 -7.67 6.95 -3.32
CA TYR A 143 -9.05 6.53 -3.15
C TYR A 143 -10.01 7.25 -4.12
N PRO A 144 -11.11 6.61 -4.55
CA PRO A 144 -12.12 7.24 -5.42
C PRO A 144 -12.76 8.47 -4.76
N LYS A 145 -12.70 9.64 -5.40
CA LYS A 145 -13.02 10.93 -4.76
C LYS A 145 -14.49 11.09 -4.32
N LYS A 146 -15.43 10.55 -5.10
CA LYS A 146 -16.88 10.81 -4.92
C LYS A 146 -17.65 9.56 -4.54
N THR A 147 -17.63 8.55 -5.39
CA THR A 147 -18.40 7.32 -5.19
C THR A 147 -17.61 6.10 -5.65
N SER A 148 -17.82 4.95 -5.00
CA SER A 148 -17.25 3.66 -5.38
C SER A 148 -17.90 2.51 -4.61
N GLN A 149 -17.87 1.32 -5.20
CA GLN A 149 -18.30 0.09 -4.53
C GLN A 149 -17.45 -0.23 -3.30
N ILE A 150 -16.17 0.19 -3.27
CA ILE A 150 -15.27 -0.10 -2.14
C ILE A 150 -15.77 0.50 -0.82
N TYR A 151 -16.46 1.65 -0.87
CA TYR A 151 -17.03 2.27 0.33
C TYR A 151 -18.18 1.43 0.89
N SER A 152 -19.05 0.91 0.02
CA SER A 152 -20.12 0.02 0.43
C SER A 152 -19.59 -1.33 0.92
N GLN A 153 -18.56 -1.87 0.27
CA GLN A 153 -17.90 -3.11 0.68
C GLN A 153 -17.23 -2.96 2.05
N SER A 154 -16.55 -1.83 2.30
CA SER A 154 -15.92 -1.50 3.58
C SER A 154 -16.95 -1.52 4.72
N MET A 155 -18.12 -0.90 4.52
CA MET A 155 -19.20 -0.92 5.51
C MET A 155 -19.80 -2.32 5.71
N ASN A 156 -20.01 -3.06 4.62
CA ASN A 156 -20.64 -4.38 4.68
C ASN A 156 -19.75 -5.43 5.35
N TYR A 157 -18.44 -5.37 5.12
CA TYR A 157 -17.47 -6.36 5.62
C TYR A 157 -16.67 -5.89 6.83
N ASN A 158 -16.95 -4.68 7.33
CA ASN A 158 -16.16 -4.02 8.38
C ASN A 158 -14.65 -4.02 8.09
N VAL A 159 -14.29 -3.58 6.88
CA VAL A 159 -12.90 -3.38 6.48
C VAL A 159 -12.59 -1.89 6.59
N CYS A 160 -11.65 -1.52 7.45
CA CYS A 160 -11.24 -0.12 7.62
C CYS A 160 -10.44 0.36 6.41
N LEU A 161 -10.94 1.40 5.72
CA LEU A 161 -10.20 2.07 4.65
C LEU A 161 -9.28 3.13 5.27
N PHE A 162 -8.03 2.75 5.48
CA PHE A 162 -7.01 3.57 6.12
C PHE A 162 -5.98 4.09 5.12
N SER A 163 -5.06 4.94 5.56
CA SER A 163 -4.02 5.44 4.65
C SER A 163 -2.68 5.68 5.30
N TRP A 164 -1.64 5.75 4.45
CA TRP A 164 -0.31 6.17 4.85
C TRP A 164 -0.35 7.55 5.55
N GLU A 165 -1.18 8.47 5.05
CA GLU A 165 -1.36 9.80 5.63
C GLU A 165 -2.04 9.78 7.01
N HIS A 166 -2.95 8.83 7.28
CA HIS A 166 -3.47 8.65 8.63
C HIS A 166 -2.38 8.18 9.60
N PHE A 167 -1.54 7.22 9.21
CA PHE A 167 -0.37 6.82 10.02
C PHE A 167 0.59 7.99 10.25
N ILE A 168 0.91 8.77 9.21
CA ILE A 168 1.76 9.95 9.34
C ILE A 168 1.18 10.93 10.35
N PHE A 169 -0.14 11.14 10.34
CA PHE A 169 -0.80 12.00 11.31
C PHE A 169 -0.68 11.48 12.74
N LEU A 170 -0.99 10.21 12.98
CA LEU A 170 -0.89 9.60 14.31
C LEU A 170 0.55 9.67 14.85
N ILE A 171 1.53 9.23 14.04
CA ILE A 171 2.94 9.17 14.42
C ILE A 171 3.51 10.57 14.66
N LYS A 172 3.24 11.54 13.77
CA LYS A 172 3.71 12.93 13.99
C LYS A 172 3.14 13.57 15.25
N ASN A 173 1.91 13.22 15.62
CA ASN A 173 1.27 13.69 16.83
C ASN A 173 1.61 12.85 18.07
N LYS A 174 2.52 11.87 17.95
CA LYS A 174 2.93 10.96 19.01
C LYS A 174 1.74 10.22 19.64
N ILE A 175 0.72 9.92 18.84
CA ILE A 175 -0.47 9.19 19.29
C ILE A 175 -0.17 7.71 19.19
N LYS A 176 -0.20 7.05 20.35
CA LYS A 176 -0.01 5.62 20.48
C LYS A 176 -1.14 5.03 21.31
N GLU A 177 -1.55 3.82 20.97
CA GLU A 177 -2.41 3.03 21.82
C GLU A 177 -1.74 2.82 23.18
N ASN A 178 -2.53 2.99 24.24
CA ASN A 178 -2.15 2.81 25.63
C ASN A 178 -3.42 2.63 26.45
N ASN A 179 -3.32 2.37 27.76
CA ASN A 179 -4.47 2.17 28.66
C ASN A 179 -5.57 3.26 28.63
N LYS A 180 -5.31 4.45 28.08
CA LYS A 180 -6.28 5.56 27.97
C LYS A 180 -6.78 5.82 26.55
N ILE A 181 -6.07 5.34 25.52
CA ILE A 181 -6.41 5.57 24.12
C ILE A 181 -6.58 4.20 23.48
N ASN A 182 -7.82 3.83 23.14
CA ASN A 182 -8.16 2.59 22.45
C ASN A 182 -8.40 2.86 20.96
N PHE A 183 -7.66 2.20 20.06
CA PHE A 183 -7.87 2.33 18.61
C PHE A 183 -8.90 1.37 18.01
N GLU A 184 -9.43 0.42 18.78
CA GLU A 184 -10.46 -0.52 18.34
C GLU A 184 -11.62 0.16 17.59
N CYS A 185 -12.07 1.30 18.12
CA CYS A 185 -13.13 2.11 17.52
C CYS A 185 -12.78 2.62 16.10
N ILE A 186 -11.50 2.93 15.84
CA ILE A 186 -11.00 3.37 14.53
C ILE A 186 -11.05 2.21 13.55
N TRP A 187 -10.62 1.02 13.97
CA TRP A 187 -10.63 -0.19 13.13
C TRP A 187 -12.07 -0.65 12.83
N ASN A 188 -12.98 -0.46 13.78
CA ASN A 188 -14.40 -0.79 13.67
C ASN A 188 -15.26 0.28 12.94
N PHE A 189 -14.62 1.27 12.31
CA PHE A 189 -15.34 2.38 11.68
C PHE A 189 -16.31 1.94 10.59
N GLY A 190 -15.97 0.89 9.81
CA GLY A 190 -16.84 0.39 8.75
C GLY A 190 -18.22 -0.02 9.28
N LYS A 191 -18.25 -0.79 10.37
CA LYS A 191 -19.47 -1.21 11.07
C LYS A 191 -20.19 -0.01 11.69
N TYR A 192 -19.48 0.86 12.40
CA TYR A 192 -20.05 2.06 13.00
C TYR A 192 -20.75 2.94 11.95
N ASN A 193 -20.09 3.20 10.83
CA ASN A 193 -20.61 4.05 9.77
C ASN A 193 -21.80 3.39 9.04
N SER A 194 -21.80 2.06 8.91
CA SER A 194 -22.91 1.31 8.29
C SER A 194 -24.27 1.50 8.98
N ASN A 195 -24.24 1.78 10.30
CA ASN A 195 -25.44 2.04 11.11
C ASN A 195 -25.94 3.49 10.99
N LYS A 196 -25.14 4.39 10.42
CA LYS A 196 -25.47 5.82 10.28
C LYS A 196 -25.84 6.22 8.85
N VAL A 197 -25.41 5.44 7.87
CA VAL A 197 -25.56 5.76 6.45
C VAL A 197 -26.67 4.91 5.83
N LEU A 198 -27.62 5.57 5.16
CA LEU A 198 -28.67 4.92 4.38
C LEU A 198 -28.06 4.00 3.32
N VAL A 199 -28.71 2.86 3.05
CA VAL A 199 -28.23 1.86 2.08
C VAL A 199 -27.94 2.48 0.70
N SER A 200 -28.78 3.40 0.24
CA SER A 200 -28.62 4.14 -1.03
C SER A 200 -27.30 4.93 -1.10
N ASN A 201 -26.79 5.42 0.04
CA ASN A 201 -25.66 6.34 0.11
C ASN A 201 -24.35 5.63 0.47
N ARG A 202 -24.35 4.30 0.68
CA ARG A 202 -23.15 3.55 1.12
C ARG A 202 -22.00 3.54 0.12
N LYS A 203 -22.24 3.90 -1.15
CA LYS A 203 -21.20 4.04 -2.17
C LYS A 203 -20.51 5.41 -2.13
N GLU A 204 -21.01 6.36 -1.36
CA GLU A 204 -20.40 7.69 -1.25
C GLU A 204 -19.09 7.65 -0.47
N CYS A 205 -18.16 8.52 -0.86
CA CYS A 205 -16.87 8.67 -0.19
C CYS A 205 -17.07 9.19 1.23
N PHE A 206 -16.70 8.38 2.22
CA PHE A 206 -16.82 8.74 3.63
C PHE A 206 -15.51 9.25 4.24
N LEU A 207 -14.41 9.39 3.49
CA LEU A 207 -13.09 9.66 4.07
C LEU A 207 -13.05 10.92 4.94
N ASN A 208 -13.73 12.00 4.55
CA ASN A 208 -13.81 13.19 5.40
C ASN A 208 -14.55 12.92 6.73
N ASN A 209 -15.59 12.09 6.71
CA ASN A 209 -16.30 11.69 7.93
C ASN A 209 -15.42 10.79 8.80
N PHE A 210 -14.62 9.91 8.17
CA PHE A 210 -13.64 9.10 8.89
C PHE A 210 -12.54 9.95 9.53
N ASN A 211 -12.01 10.96 8.83
CA ASN A 211 -11.01 11.88 9.38
C ASN A 211 -11.52 12.57 10.64
N LYS A 212 -12.76 13.09 10.60
CA LYS A 212 -13.45 13.71 11.73
C LYS A 212 -13.60 12.74 12.88
N TYR A 213 -14.09 11.53 12.60
CA TYR A 213 -14.25 10.47 13.57
C TYR A 213 -12.93 10.14 14.26
N LEU A 214 -11.87 9.89 13.49
CA LEU A 214 -10.53 9.61 14.01
C LEU A 214 -10.03 10.74 14.91
N CYS A 215 -10.14 11.99 14.46
CA CYS A 215 -9.70 13.17 15.21
C CYS A 215 -10.42 13.31 16.57
N ILE A 216 -11.73 13.06 16.61
CA ILE A 216 -12.52 13.07 17.85
C ILE A 216 -11.99 12.03 18.84
N TYR A 217 -11.79 10.79 18.40
CA TYR A 217 -11.37 9.70 19.30
C TYR A 217 -9.96 9.84 19.85
N ILE A 218 -9.06 10.51 19.12
CA ILE A 218 -7.70 10.78 19.59
C ILE A 218 -7.55 12.17 20.23
N ASN A 219 -8.66 12.89 20.42
CA ASN A 219 -8.71 14.26 20.94
C ASN A 219 -7.75 15.21 20.21
N LYS A 220 -7.86 15.27 18.88
CA LYS A 220 -7.10 16.19 18.02
C LYS A 220 -8.01 17.03 17.15
N ASN A 221 -7.57 18.24 16.84
CA ASN A 221 -8.28 19.15 15.94
C ASN A 221 -8.10 18.68 14.48
N GLU A 222 -9.21 18.61 13.73
CA GLU A 222 -9.28 18.26 12.31
C GLU A 222 -8.40 19.17 11.42
N GLU A 223 -8.18 20.42 11.82
CA GLU A 223 -7.32 21.36 11.10
C GLU A 223 -5.88 20.87 11.01
N TYR A 224 -5.37 20.19 12.05
CA TYR A 224 -4.04 19.58 12.02
C TYR A 224 -3.97 18.44 11.02
N PHE A 225 -5.02 17.61 10.92
CA PHE A 225 -5.07 16.57 9.90
C PHE A 225 -5.09 17.17 8.50
N THR A 226 -5.89 18.20 8.29
CA THR A 226 -5.94 18.95 7.04
C THR A 226 -4.58 19.57 6.68
N TYR A 227 -3.86 20.10 7.67
CA TYR A 227 -2.49 20.58 7.50
C TYR A 227 -1.52 19.47 7.07
N ILE A 228 -1.59 18.28 7.68
CA ILE A 228 -0.82 17.11 7.24
C ILE A 228 -1.14 16.76 5.79
N LEU A 229 -2.42 16.70 5.41
CA LEU A 229 -2.81 16.41 4.03
C LEU A 229 -2.28 17.47 3.04
N ARG A 230 -2.30 18.76 3.39
CA ARG A 230 -1.73 19.83 2.54
C ARG A 230 -0.22 19.65 2.35
N ASN A 231 0.50 19.35 3.42
CA ASN A 231 1.94 19.09 3.35
C ASN A 231 2.25 17.85 2.50
N GLN A 232 1.47 16.77 2.63
CA GLN A 232 1.65 15.59 1.80
C GLN A 232 1.35 15.87 0.33
N LYS A 233 0.32 16.66 -0.01
CA LYS A 233 0.09 17.10 -1.39
C LYS A 233 1.29 17.83 -1.99
N SER A 234 1.93 18.72 -1.22
CA SER A 234 3.14 19.43 -1.68
C SER A 234 4.30 18.47 -1.92
N LYS A 235 4.55 17.52 -1.01
CA LYS A 235 5.57 16.48 -1.20
C LYS A 235 5.30 15.63 -2.44
N ILE A 236 4.07 15.16 -2.59
CA ILE A 236 3.64 14.36 -3.74
C ILE A 236 3.81 15.15 -5.04
N LYS A 237 3.48 16.45 -5.07
CA LYS A 237 3.70 17.29 -6.25
C LYS A 237 5.18 17.37 -6.64
N ASN A 238 6.06 17.57 -5.65
CA ASN A 238 7.50 17.57 -5.90
C ASN A 238 7.98 16.20 -6.40
N ARG A 239 7.45 15.12 -5.82
CA ARG A 239 7.74 13.76 -6.25
C ARG A 239 7.31 13.53 -7.70
N CYS A 240 6.11 13.97 -8.10
CA CYS A 240 5.65 13.88 -9.48
C CYS A 240 6.61 14.55 -10.46
N ASN A 241 7.19 15.71 -10.13
CA ASN A 241 8.14 16.37 -11.02
C ASN A 241 9.38 15.50 -11.28
N ASN A 242 9.87 14.77 -10.27
CA ASN A 242 10.99 13.84 -10.42
C ASN A 242 10.60 12.63 -11.29
N GLU A 243 9.39 12.10 -11.10
CA GLU A 243 8.87 10.98 -11.91
C GLU A 243 8.66 11.40 -13.39
N ILE A 244 8.16 12.62 -13.63
CA ILE A 244 8.03 13.18 -14.99
C ILE A 244 9.41 13.32 -15.64
N LEU A 245 10.37 13.90 -14.92
CA LEU A 245 11.74 14.07 -15.42
C LEU A 245 12.39 12.74 -15.79
N TYR A 246 12.15 11.68 -14.99
CA TYR A 246 12.60 10.34 -15.32
C TYR A 246 12.03 9.87 -16.67
N LEU A 247 10.70 9.99 -16.86
CA LEU A 247 10.05 9.59 -18.11
C LEU A 247 10.50 10.41 -19.32
N GLU A 248 10.73 11.72 -19.16
CA GLU A 248 11.27 12.57 -20.22
C GLU A 248 12.69 12.15 -20.63
N ASN A 249 13.51 11.71 -19.67
CA ASN A 249 14.85 11.20 -19.96
C ASN A 249 14.80 9.82 -20.64
N GLU A 250 13.86 8.95 -20.25
CA GLU A 250 13.64 7.68 -20.94
C GLU A 250 13.22 7.90 -22.41
N ILE A 251 12.36 8.89 -22.70
CA ILE A 251 12.00 9.26 -24.07
C ILE A 251 13.24 9.69 -24.86
N LYS A 252 14.10 10.54 -24.28
CA LYS A 252 15.35 10.98 -24.93
C LYS A 252 16.30 9.81 -25.19
N LEU A 253 16.42 8.88 -24.24
CA LEU A 253 17.23 7.68 -24.39
C LEU A 253 16.75 6.82 -25.56
N ILE A 254 15.44 6.52 -25.61
CA ILE A 254 14.84 5.71 -26.67
C ILE A 254 14.99 6.36 -28.04
N ASN A 255 14.86 7.69 -28.13
CA ASN A 255 15.05 8.41 -29.39
C ASN A 255 16.48 8.33 -29.94
N ASN A 256 17.46 7.99 -29.11
CA ASN A 256 18.86 7.81 -29.51
C ASN A 256 19.23 6.37 -29.84
N TYR A 257 18.30 5.41 -29.74
CA TYR A 257 18.56 4.02 -30.09
C TYR A 257 18.84 3.86 -31.59
N SER A 258 19.80 2.99 -31.90
CA SER A 258 19.93 2.41 -33.23
C SER A 258 18.68 1.58 -33.59
N LYS A 259 18.52 1.30 -34.88
CA LYS A 259 17.42 0.45 -35.36
C LYS A 259 17.43 -0.92 -34.66
N GLU A 260 18.61 -1.52 -34.49
CA GLU A 260 18.79 -2.82 -33.86
C GLU A 260 18.42 -2.79 -32.36
N GLU A 261 18.82 -1.75 -31.64
CA GLU A 261 18.47 -1.56 -30.23
C GLU A 261 16.96 -1.36 -30.04
N ALA A 262 16.34 -0.50 -30.85
CA ALA A 262 14.91 -0.26 -30.81
C ALA A 262 14.11 -1.55 -31.09
N ILE A 263 14.52 -2.35 -32.09
CA ILE A 263 13.87 -3.65 -32.39
C ILE A 263 14.01 -4.61 -31.21
N LYS A 264 15.20 -4.73 -30.60
CA LYS A 264 15.43 -5.61 -29.45
C LYS A 264 14.57 -5.23 -28.26
N GLU A 265 14.52 -3.95 -27.90
CA GLU A 265 13.69 -3.45 -26.80
C GLU A 265 12.19 -3.58 -27.10
N LEU A 266 11.75 -3.42 -28.35
CA LEU A 266 10.36 -3.64 -28.74
C LEU A 266 9.94 -5.12 -28.60
N ILE A 267 10.83 -6.05 -28.95
CA ILE A 267 10.59 -7.50 -28.76
C ILE A 267 10.50 -7.85 -27.27
N LYS A 268 11.39 -7.26 -26.45
CA LYS A 268 11.44 -7.45 -24.99
C LYS A 268 10.18 -6.89 -24.32
N SER A 269 9.85 -5.62 -24.55
CA SER A 269 8.68 -4.93 -23.96
C SER A 269 7.35 -5.62 -24.31
N LYS A 270 7.21 -6.15 -25.53
CA LYS A 270 6.03 -6.93 -25.92
C LYS A 270 5.97 -8.34 -25.30
N LYS A 271 7.03 -8.76 -24.60
CA LYS A 271 7.20 -10.07 -23.96
C LYS A 271 6.95 -11.23 -24.95
N LEU A 272 7.37 -11.08 -26.21
CA LEU A 272 6.98 -12.00 -27.29
C LEU A 272 7.53 -13.42 -27.07
N LYS A 273 8.79 -13.54 -26.64
CA LYS A 273 9.43 -14.83 -26.37
C LYS A 273 8.78 -15.56 -25.18
N GLU A 274 8.40 -14.81 -24.13
CA GLU A 274 7.71 -15.35 -22.95
C GLU A 274 6.31 -15.85 -23.31
N LYS A 275 5.56 -15.09 -24.13
CA LYS A 275 4.24 -15.52 -24.62
C LYS A 275 4.32 -16.83 -25.40
N ILE A 276 5.28 -16.95 -26.32
CA ILE A 276 5.52 -18.19 -27.07
C ILE A 276 5.82 -19.34 -26.10
N LYS A 277 6.71 -19.12 -25.13
CA LYS A 277 7.04 -20.12 -24.10
C LYS A 277 5.80 -20.57 -23.33
N HIS A 278 4.99 -19.65 -22.81
CA HIS A 278 3.78 -19.99 -22.05
C HIS A 278 2.75 -20.78 -22.87
N ILE A 279 2.58 -20.46 -24.16
CA ILE A 279 1.70 -21.23 -25.06
C ILE A 279 2.22 -22.66 -25.20
N ASN A 280 3.54 -22.82 -25.42
CA ASN A 280 4.14 -24.14 -25.55
C ASN A 280 4.03 -24.94 -24.24
N ASP A 281 4.24 -24.32 -23.08
CA ASP A 281 4.10 -24.96 -21.78
C ASP A 281 2.65 -25.37 -21.51
N PHE A 282 1.67 -24.54 -21.92
CA PHE A 282 0.25 -24.89 -21.86
C PHE A 282 -0.07 -26.09 -22.74
N ILE A 283 0.38 -26.12 -24.00
CA ILE A 283 0.18 -27.26 -24.92
C ILE A 283 0.78 -28.54 -24.33
N LYS A 284 1.98 -28.48 -23.76
CA LYS A 284 2.59 -29.63 -23.07
C LYS A 284 1.74 -30.12 -21.90
N GLY A 285 1.19 -29.19 -21.12
CA GLY A 285 0.32 -29.50 -19.99
C GLY A 285 -1.01 -30.16 -20.39
N LEU A 286 -1.52 -29.92 -21.60
CA LEU A 286 -2.71 -30.59 -22.11
C LEU A 286 -2.50 -32.09 -22.38
N ASN A 287 -1.25 -32.51 -22.58
CA ASN A 287 -0.92 -33.91 -22.84
C ASN A 287 -0.74 -34.73 -21.55
N ASN A 288 -0.85 -34.09 -20.37
CA ASN A 288 -0.91 -34.78 -19.11
C ASN A 288 -2.38 -35.04 -18.76
N ASP A 289 -2.75 -36.30 -18.52
CA ASP A 289 -4.08 -36.63 -18.00
C ASP A 289 -4.31 -35.89 -16.67
N ARG A 290 -5.52 -35.34 -16.51
CA ARG A 290 -5.94 -34.60 -15.30
C ARG A 290 -6.36 -35.53 -14.17
#